data_AF-A0A838BUX3-F1
#
_entry.id   AF-A0A838BUX3-F1
#
_cell.length_a   1.000
_cell.length_b   1.000
_cell.length_c   1.000
_cell.angle_alpha   90.00
_cell.angle_beta   90.00
_cell.angle_gamma   90.00
#
_symmetry.space_group_name_H-M   'P 1'
#
loop_
_entity.id
_entity.type
_entity.pdbx_description
1 polymer ?
#
loop_
_entity_poly.entity_id
_entity_poly.type
_entity_poly.pdbx_seq_one_letter_code
_entity_poly.pdbx_strand_id
1 'polypeptide(L)'
;MCVAALPMIAMVSSLASAAVGAVGAIQQGNAAAASAKYNAAVNENNNVLAQRAAEDARKRGEQEAQEHNRRVSALRGKQTAAMAANGVDLTSGSPLNVTADTAQLGALDVLTIRNNTEREALGYEAQGMNFRAEANLNRMQAKSARQAGMIGAVGSVVSGFGQVADKWYKMGPSSIGKLT
;
A
#
# COMPACT_ATOMS: atom_id res chain seq x y z
N MET A 1 -14.85 37.88 -52.95
CA MET A 1 -15.11 36.58 -52.30
C MET A 1 -14.01 36.11 -51.34
N CYS A 2 -13.00 36.94 -50.98
CA CYS A 2 -11.89 36.50 -50.11
C CYS A 2 -12.11 36.65 -48.59
N VAL A 3 -13.20 37.27 -48.13
CA VAL A 3 -13.39 37.61 -46.70
C VAL A 3 -13.97 36.44 -45.87
N ALA A 4 -14.58 35.44 -46.51
CA ALA A 4 -15.15 34.26 -45.83
C ALA A 4 -14.10 33.17 -45.49
N ALA A 5 -12.89 33.24 -46.06
CA ALA A 5 -11.85 32.22 -45.85
C ALA A 5 -11.13 32.37 -44.50
N LEU A 6 -10.90 33.61 -44.05
CA LEU A 6 -10.26 33.91 -42.76
C LEU A 6 -11.03 33.37 -41.53
N PRO A 7 -12.36 33.55 -41.41
CA PRO A 7 -13.11 32.96 -40.30
C PRO A 7 -13.13 31.43 -40.34
N MET A 8 -13.19 30.80 -41.52
CA MET A 8 -13.10 29.34 -41.62
C MET A 8 -11.72 28.81 -41.21
N ILE A 9 -10.63 29.46 -41.60
CA ILE A 9 -9.27 29.07 -41.19
C ILE A 9 -9.09 29.22 -39.67
N ALA A 10 -9.64 30.28 -39.05
CA ALA A 10 -9.65 30.48 -37.61
C ALA A 10 -10.53 29.47 -36.85
N MET A 11 -11.55 28.92 -37.51
CA MET A 11 -12.48 27.91 -36.98
C MET A 11 -11.86 26.50 -37.02
N VAL A 12 -11.21 26.16 -38.13
CA VAL A 12 -10.44 24.92 -38.30
C VAL A 12 -9.24 24.87 -37.35
N SER A 13 -8.54 26.00 -37.15
CA SER A 13 -7.45 26.07 -36.17
C SER A 13 -7.94 25.94 -34.72
N SER A 14 -9.12 26.46 -34.36
CA SER A 14 -9.71 26.24 -33.03
C SER A 14 -10.12 24.78 -32.78
N LEU A 15 -10.67 24.07 -33.78
CA LEU A 15 -10.97 22.64 -33.66
C LEU A 15 -9.68 21.80 -33.54
N ALA A 16 -8.63 22.15 -34.30
CA ALA A 16 -7.33 21.50 -34.17
C ALA A 16 -6.73 21.71 -32.77
N SER A 17 -6.84 22.91 -32.20
CA SER A 17 -6.36 23.20 -30.84
C SER A 17 -7.15 22.44 -29.75
N ALA A 18 -8.44 22.23 -29.94
CA ALA A 18 -9.28 21.43 -29.06
C ALA A 18 -8.90 19.94 -29.08
N ALA A 19 -8.58 19.40 -30.27
CA ALA A 19 -8.09 18.04 -30.41
C ALA A 19 -6.73 17.83 -29.74
N VAL A 20 -5.81 18.80 -29.86
CA VAL A 20 -4.51 18.77 -29.16
C VAL A 20 -4.68 18.83 -27.65
N GLY A 21 -5.58 19.69 -27.15
CA GLY A 21 -5.93 19.76 -25.72
C GLY A 21 -6.52 18.45 -25.18
N ALA A 22 -7.35 17.79 -25.98
CA ALA A 22 -7.95 16.52 -25.61
C ALA A 22 -6.91 15.38 -25.50
N VAL A 23 -5.99 15.29 -26.46
CA VAL A 23 -4.88 14.32 -26.40
C VAL A 23 -3.96 14.60 -25.20
N GLY A 24 -3.67 15.87 -24.92
CA GLY A 24 -2.90 16.29 -23.75
C GLY A 24 -3.54 15.84 -22.43
N ALA A 25 -4.85 16.01 -22.27
CA ALA A 25 -5.60 15.59 -21.08
C ALA A 25 -5.56 14.07 -20.86
N ILE A 26 -5.71 13.27 -21.93
CA ILE A 26 -5.60 11.80 -21.86
C ILE A 26 -4.17 11.40 -21.49
N GLN A 27 -3.17 12.02 -22.11
CA GLN A 27 -1.77 11.70 -21.87
C GLN A 27 -1.37 12.02 -20.42
N GLN A 28 -1.82 13.16 -19.90
CA GLN A 28 -1.61 13.55 -18.50
C GLN A 28 -2.29 12.57 -17.54
N GLY A 29 -3.55 12.19 -17.80
CA GLY A 29 -4.26 11.19 -17.00
C GLY A 29 -3.58 9.82 -17.02
N ASN A 30 -3.05 9.41 -18.17
CA ASN A 30 -2.29 8.16 -18.31
C ASN A 30 -0.95 8.21 -17.57
N ALA A 31 -0.22 9.32 -17.64
CA ALA A 31 1.03 9.51 -16.90
C ALA A 31 0.80 9.49 -15.39
N ALA A 32 -0.20 10.21 -14.89
CA ALA A 32 -0.60 10.18 -13.48
C ALA A 32 -0.99 8.75 -13.04
N ALA A 33 -1.74 8.03 -13.88
CA ALA A 33 -2.11 6.65 -13.61
C ALA A 33 -0.93 5.67 -13.61
N ALA A 34 0.06 5.88 -14.48
CA ALA A 34 1.28 5.07 -14.50
C ALA A 34 2.10 5.28 -13.22
N SER A 35 2.26 6.54 -12.78
CA SER A 35 2.91 6.88 -11.51
C SER A 35 2.21 6.24 -10.30
N ALA A 36 0.88 6.38 -10.22
CA ALA A 36 0.11 5.77 -9.14
C ALA A 36 0.21 4.22 -9.15
N LYS A 37 0.20 3.58 -10.32
CA LYS A 37 0.43 2.13 -10.42
C LYS A 37 1.83 1.71 -9.96
N TYR A 38 2.85 2.50 -10.27
CA TYR A 38 4.21 2.26 -9.79
C TYR A 38 4.26 2.31 -8.26
N ASN A 39 3.70 3.35 -7.64
CA ASN A 39 3.61 3.46 -6.18
C ASN A 39 2.83 2.29 -5.56
N ALA A 40 1.77 1.82 -6.22
CA ALA A 40 1.05 0.63 -5.78
C ALA A 40 1.92 -0.63 -5.80
N ALA A 41 2.77 -0.80 -6.81
CA ALA A 41 3.69 -1.94 -6.89
C ALA A 41 4.79 -1.87 -5.83
N VAL A 42 5.33 -0.68 -5.57
CA VAL A 42 6.29 -0.45 -4.48
C VAL A 42 5.66 -0.84 -3.13
N ASN A 43 4.44 -0.38 -2.87
CA ASN A 43 3.75 -0.71 -1.63
C ASN A 43 3.40 -2.20 -1.52
N GLU A 44 3.08 -2.88 -2.62
CA GLU A 44 2.91 -4.34 -2.59
C GLU A 44 4.21 -5.06 -2.21
N ASN A 45 5.35 -4.63 -2.75
CA ASN A 45 6.65 -5.17 -2.35
C ASN A 45 6.96 -4.90 -0.87
N ASN A 46 6.63 -3.71 -0.37
CA ASN A 46 6.80 -3.36 1.05
C ASN A 46 5.89 -4.23 1.95
N ASN A 47 4.65 -4.51 1.52
CA ASN A 47 3.77 -5.45 2.20
C ASN A 47 4.39 -6.86 2.28
N VAL A 48 4.91 -7.39 1.17
CA VAL A 48 5.58 -8.70 1.16
C VAL A 48 6.81 -8.72 2.08
N LEU A 49 7.60 -7.64 2.09
CA LEU A 49 8.75 -7.52 2.99
C LEU A 49 8.32 -7.51 4.46
N ALA A 50 7.26 -6.79 4.80
CA ALA A 50 6.71 -6.75 6.15
C ALA A 50 6.18 -8.13 6.59
N GLN A 51 5.49 -8.86 5.71
CA GLN A 51 5.05 -10.23 5.99
C GLN A 51 6.24 -11.17 6.23
N ARG A 52 7.30 -11.08 5.43
CA ARG A 52 8.53 -11.85 5.65
C ARG A 52 9.20 -11.50 6.97
N ALA A 53 9.21 -10.23 7.36
CA ALA A 53 9.74 -9.79 8.65
C ALA A 53 8.92 -10.36 9.82
N ALA A 54 7.59 -10.42 9.69
CA ALA A 54 6.71 -11.05 10.67
C ALA A 54 7.01 -12.55 10.82
N GLU A 55 7.13 -13.27 9.70
CA GLU A 55 7.49 -14.69 9.70
C GLU A 55 8.87 -14.95 10.31
N ASP A 56 9.86 -14.09 9.99
CA ASP A 56 11.20 -14.19 10.55
C ASP A 56 11.20 -13.95 12.06
N ALA A 57 10.47 -12.95 12.55
CA ALA A 57 10.30 -12.70 13.98
C ALA A 57 9.71 -13.91 14.72
N ARG A 58 8.66 -14.54 14.17
CA ARG A 58 8.08 -15.78 14.71
C ARG A 58 9.11 -16.92 14.73
N LYS A 59 9.84 -17.13 13.64
CA LYS A 59 10.88 -18.19 13.55
C LYS A 59 12.00 -17.99 14.57
N ARG A 60 12.50 -16.76 14.72
CA ARG A 60 13.51 -16.43 15.74
C ARG A 60 12.97 -16.67 17.16
N GLY A 61 11.73 -16.27 17.42
CA GLY A 61 11.05 -16.53 18.70
C GLY A 61 10.88 -18.01 19.02
N GLU A 62 10.54 -18.83 18.02
CA GLU A 62 10.48 -20.28 18.18
C GLU A 62 11.84 -20.90 18.48
N GLN A 63 12.90 -20.45 17.80
CA GLN A 63 14.27 -20.89 18.08
C GLN A 63 14.69 -20.52 19.51
N GLU A 64 14.45 -19.28 19.93
CA GLU A 64 14.75 -18.82 21.28
C GLU A 64 13.98 -19.61 22.35
N ALA A 65 12.69 -19.88 22.11
CA ALA A 65 11.88 -20.72 22.99
C ALA A 65 12.42 -22.16 23.09
N GLN A 66 12.89 -22.73 21.99
CA GLN A 66 13.51 -24.06 21.99
C GLN A 66 14.83 -24.08 22.76
N GLU A 67 15.68 -23.07 22.57
CA GLU A 67 16.93 -22.92 23.31
C GLU A 67 16.69 -22.73 24.81
N HIS A 68 15.66 -21.95 25.18
CA HIS A 68 15.25 -21.79 26.56
C HIS A 68 14.81 -23.14 27.18
N ASN A 69 13.96 -23.89 26.48
CA ASN A 69 13.54 -25.22 26.92
C ASN A 69 14.72 -26.18 27.11
N ARG A 70 15.73 -26.14 26.24
CA ARG A 70 16.96 -26.92 26.39
C ARG A 70 17.73 -26.52 27.66
N ARG A 71 17.85 -25.22 27.93
CA ARG A 71 18.50 -24.69 29.14
C ARG A 71 17.75 -25.13 30.42
N VAL A 72 16.43 -25.01 30.44
CA VAL A 72 15.58 -25.47 31.56
C VAL A 72 15.73 -26.97 31.78
N SER A 73 15.71 -27.77 30.70
CA SER A 73 15.89 -29.23 30.78
C SER A 73 17.26 -29.61 31.34
N ALA A 74 18.32 -28.92 30.91
CA ALA A 74 19.67 -29.12 31.43
C ALA A 74 19.78 -28.71 32.91
N LEU A 75 19.16 -27.61 33.32
CA LEU A 75 19.11 -27.17 34.72
C LEU A 75 18.40 -28.20 35.59
N ARG A 76 17.24 -28.69 35.16
CA ARG A 76 16.49 -29.74 35.84
C ARG A 76 17.29 -31.04 35.96
N GLY A 77 18.04 -31.41 34.92
CA GLY A 77 18.97 -32.56 34.97
C GLY A 77 20.08 -32.37 36.02
N LYS A 78 20.68 -31.17 36.09
CA LYS A 78 21.68 -30.83 37.11
C LYS A 78 21.11 -30.84 38.52
N GLN A 79 19.92 -30.27 38.73
CA GLN A 79 19.22 -30.29 40.02
C GLN A 79 18.95 -31.73 40.46
N THR A 80 18.47 -32.57 39.54
CA THR A 80 18.18 -33.99 39.80
C THR A 80 19.44 -34.77 40.18
N ALA A 81 20.53 -34.59 39.43
CA ALA A 81 21.82 -35.23 39.72
C ALA A 81 22.42 -34.78 41.07
N ALA A 82 22.32 -33.48 41.39
CA ALA A 82 22.79 -32.94 42.66
C ALA A 82 21.98 -33.47 43.85
N MET A 83 20.66 -33.54 43.74
CA MET A 83 19.79 -34.10 44.78
C MET A 83 20.06 -35.60 45.00
N ALA A 84 20.23 -36.36 43.91
CA ALA A 84 20.61 -37.78 43.97
C ALA A 84 21.98 -37.98 44.64
N ALA A 85 22.98 -37.14 44.32
CA ALA A 85 24.31 -37.22 44.93
C ALA A 85 24.31 -36.90 46.43
N ASN A 86 23.38 -36.07 46.90
CA ASN A 86 23.20 -35.74 48.32
C ASN A 86 22.28 -36.73 49.07
N GLY A 87 21.85 -37.83 48.44
CA GLY A 87 20.98 -38.83 49.07
C GLY A 87 19.56 -38.33 49.38
N VAL A 88 19.12 -37.26 48.71
CA VAL A 88 17.80 -36.66 48.92
C VAL A 88 16.75 -37.45 48.14
N ASP A 89 15.67 -37.85 48.81
CA ASP A 89 14.53 -38.51 48.15
C ASP A 89 13.87 -37.53 47.16
N LEU A 90 13.97 -37.86 45.88
CA LEU A 90 13.42 -37.10 44.76
C LEU A 90 11.90 -37.27 44.61
N THR A 91 11.31 -38.21 45.34
CA THR A 91 9.91 -38.62 45.17
C THR A 91 8.96 -37.96 46.16
N SER A 92 9.45 -37.23 47.16
CA SER A 92 8.63 -36.57 48.18
C SER A 92 9.25 -35.28 48.76
N GLY A 93 8.43 -34.32 49.19
CA GLY A 93 8.86 -33.10 49.91
C GLY A 93 9.34 -31.91 49.03
N SER A 94 10.16 -31.02 49.62
CA SER A 94 10.74 -29.82 48.95
C SER A 94 11.49 -30.08 47.61
N PRO A 95 12.24 -31.19 47.44
CA PRO A 95 12.97 -31.52 46.20
C PRO A 95 12.07 -31.62 44.95
N LEU A 96 10.90 -32.23 45.12
CA LEU A 96 9.90 -32.37 44.06
C LEU A 96 9.26 -31.02 43.71
N ASN A 97 8.98 -30.19 44.72
CA ASN A 97 8.44 -28.85 44.54
C ASN A 97 9.40 -27.94 43.75
N VAL A 98 10.70 -27.95 44.08
CA VAL A 98 11.71 -27.14 43.36
C VAL A 98 11.80 -27.53 41.88
N THR A 99 11.70 -28.82 41.59
CA THR A 99 11.75 -29.32 40.20
C THR A 99 10.47 -28.95 39.43
N ALA A 100 9.31 -29.02 40.09
CA ALA A 100 8.03 -28.59 39.53
C ALA A 100 7.99 -27.08 39.27
N ASP A 101 8.45 -26.26 40.23
CA ASP A 101 8.56 -24.81 40.09
C ASP A 101 9.48 -24.43 38.92
N THR A 102 10.62 -25.12 38.78
CA THR A 102 11.55 -24.90 37.66
C THR A 102 10.89 -25.20 36.31
N ALA A 103 10.07 -26.25 36.23
CA ALA A 103 9.34 -26.57 35.01
C ALA A 103 8.22 -25.55 34.72
N GLN A 104 7.52 -25.08 35.75
CA GLN A 104 6.45 -24.09 35.61
C GLN A 104 6.99 -22.72 35.18
N LEU A 105 8.06 -22.25 35.82
CA LEU A 105 8.76 -21.02 35.44
C LEU A 105 9.33 -21.13 34.02
N GLY A 106 9.95 -22.26 33.68
CA GLY A 106 10.46 -22.49 32.33
C GLY A 106 9.37 -22.44 31.25
N ALA A 107 8.18 -22.97 31.54
CA ALA A 107 7.03 -22.90 30.65
C ALA A 107 6.48 -21.46 30.52
N LEU A 108 6.43 -20.72 31.63
CA LEU A 108 6.02 -19.31 31.64
C LEU A 108 6.98 -18.44 30.82
N ASP A 109 8.28 -18.66 30.93
CA ASP A 109 9.31 -17.94 30.16
C ASP A 109 9.16 -18.21 28.65
N VAL A 110 8.90 -19.47 28.27
CA VAL A 110 8.63 -19.84 26.87
C VAL A 110 7.37 -19.16 26.33
N LEU A 111 6.30 -19.11 27.12
CA LEU A 111 5.09 -18.39 26.75
C LEU A 111 5.35 -16.88 26.60
N THR A 112 6.20 -16.32 27.46
CA THR A 112 6.60 -14.92 27.40
C THR A 112 7.40 -14.62 26.13
N ILE A 113 8.37 -15.46 25.77
CA ILE A 113 9.15 -15.35 24.51
C ILE A 113 8.20 -15.38 23.31
N ARG A 114 7.29 -16.37 23.27
CA ARG A 114 6.29 -16.49 22.20
C ARG A 114 5.35 -15.29 22.13
N ASN A 115 4.90 -14.78 23.28
CA ASN A 115 4.03 -13.61 23.31
C ASN A 115 4.73 -12.35 22.79
N ASN A 116 5.98 -12.11 23.21
CA ASN A 116 6.75 -10.96 22.77
C ASN A 116 7.03 -11.00 21.27
N THR A 117 7.43 -12.16 20.76
CA THR A 117 7.71 -12.36 19.33
C THR A 117 6.45 -12.29 18.47
N GLU A 118 5.31 -12.76 18.97
CA GLU A 118 4.02 -12.58 18.29
C GLU A 118 3.60 -11.11 18.25
N ARG A 119 3.85 -10.33 19.32
CA ARG A 119 3.59 -8.88 19.32
C ARG A 119 4.48 -8.14 18.30
N GLU A 120 5.74 -8.55 18.16
CA GLU A 120 6.64 -8.04 17.11
C GLU A 120 6.09 -8.37 15.71
N ALA A 121 5.69 -9.63 15.48
CA ALA A 121 5.11 -10.09 14.23
C ALA A 121 3.83 -9.32 13.86
N LEU A 122 2.92 -9.12 14.82
CA LEU A 122 1.72 -8.30 14.64
C LEU A 122 2.04 -6.85 14.25
N GLY A 123 3.13 -6.29 14.79
CA GLY A 123 3.60 -4.96 14.41
C GLY A 123 4.00 -4.88 12.93
N TYR A 124 4.70 -5.89 12.43
CA TYR A 124 5.04 -6.00 11.01
C TYR A 124 3.82 -6.29 10.13
N GLU A 125 2.92 -7.17 10.55
CA GLU A 125 1.66 -7.45 9.82
C GLU A 125 0.79 -6.19 9.70
N ALA A 126 0.69 -5.38 10.76
CA ALA A 126 -0.02 -4.10 10.73
C ALA A 126 0.61 -3.13 9.71
N GLN A 127 1.95 -3.05 9.65
CA GLN A 127 2.64 -2.28 8.60
C GLN A 127 2.32 -2.82 7.20
N GLY A 128 2.35 -4.14 7.02
CA GLY A 128 1.98 -4.79 5.77
C GLY A 128 0.55 -4.47 5.32
N MET A 129 -0.40 -4.48 6.25
CA MET A 129 -1.79 -4.08 5.99
C MET A 129 -1.89 -2.62 5.53
N ASN A 130 -1.13 -1.70 6.16
CA ASN A 130 -1.09 -0.31 5.74
C ASN A 130 -0.56 -0.17 4.30
N PHE A 131 0.56 -0.83 3.98
CA PHE A 131 1.09 -0.82 2.61
C PHE A 131 0.09 -1.39 1.60
N ARG A 132 -0.61 -2.48 1.95
CA ARG A 132 -1.65 -3.06 1.09
C ARG A 132 -2.82 -2.09 0.88
N ALA A 133 -3.25 -1.38 1.93
CA ALA A 133 -4.29 -0.36 1.84
C ALA A 133 -3.85 0.80 0.93
N GLU A 134 -2.63 1.31 1.09
CA GLU A 134 -2.07 2.35 0.24
C GLU A 134 -1.91 1.88 -1.22
N ALA A 135 -1.51 0.62 -1.44
CA ALA A 135 -1.43 0.05 -2.79
C ALA A 135 -2.80 0.04 -3.47
N ASN A 136 -3.86 -0.34 -2.74
CA ASN A 136 -5.22 -0.30 -3.25
C ASN A 136 -5.70 1.12 -3.53
N LEU A 137 -5.40 2.07 -2.64
CA LEU A 137 -5.71 3.48 -2.83
C LEU A 137 -5.00 4.06 -4.06
N ASN A 138 -3.72 3.74 -4.26
CA ASN A 138 -2.96 4.12 -5.45
C ASN A 138 -3.55 3.50 -6.74
N ARG A 139 -4.00 2.25 -6.70
CA ARG A 139 -4.72 1.63 -7.84
C ARG A 139 -6.04 2.36 -8.13
N MET A 140 -6.77 2.79 -7.11
CA MET A 140 -7.98 3.59 -7.28
C MET A 140 -7.66 4.95 -7.89
N GLN A 141 -6.65 5.66 -7.37
CA GLN A 141 -6.18 6.92 -7.94
C GLN A 141 -5.78 6.77 -9.41
N ALA A 142 -5.12 5.67 -9.78
CA ALA A 142 -4.77 5.41 -11.18
C ALA A 142 -6.01 5.27 -12.09
N LYS A 143 -7.07 4.62 -11.60
CA LYS A 143 -8.34 4.52 -12.33
C LYS A 143 -9.01 5.89 -12.45
N SER A 144 -9.09 6.63 -11.35
CA SER A 144 -9.66 7.98 -11.31
C SER A 144 -8.90 8.95 -12.20
N ALA A 145 -7.57 8.90 -12.24
CA ALA A 145 -6.74 9.77 -13.08
C ALA A 145 -6.97 9.52 -14.58
N ARG A 146 -7.11 8.25 -15.00
CA ARG A 146 -7.50 7.93 -16.39
C ARG A 146 -8.88 8.47 -16.72
N GLN A 147 -9.83 8.29 -15.82
CA GLN A 147 -11.19 8.77 -16.01
C GLN A 147 -11.24 10.30 -16.08
N ALA A 148 -10.54 10.99 -15.20
CA ALA A 148 -10.40 12.45 -15.20
C ALA A 148 -9.72 12.95 -16.48
N GLY A 149 -8.68 12.27 -16.97
CA GLY A 149 -8.05 12.59 -18.25
C GLY A 149 -9.00 12.46 -19.43
N MET A 150 -9.85 11.41 -19.43
CA MET A 150 -10.85 11.21 -20.48
C MET A 150 -12.00 12.23 -20.40
N ILE A 151 -12.47 12.57 -19.19
CA ILE A 151 -13.45 13.64 -18.98
C ILE A 151 -12.87 14.98 -19.41
N GLY A 152 -11.63 15.26 -19.03
CA GLY A 152 -10.91 16.46 -19.45
C GLY A 152 -10.80 16.55 -20.97
N ALA A 153 -10.56 15.42 -21.63
CA ALA A 153 -10.51 15.35 -23.09
C ALA A 153 -11.86 15.65 -23.75
N VAL A 154 -12.95 15.06 -23.25
CA VAL A 154 -14.31 15.39 -23.70
C VAL A 154 -14.63 16.86 -23.44
N GLY A 155 -14.26 17.39 -22.27
CA GLY A 155 -14.41 18.79 -21.92
C GLY A 155 -13.61 19.73 -22.83
N SER A 156 -12.38 19.36 -23.21
CA SER A 156 -11.56 20.12 -24.18
C SER A 156 -12.19 20.14 -25.57
N VAL A 157 -12.78 19.02 -26.01
CA VAL A 157 -13.52 18.97 -27.28
C VAL A 157 -14.77 19.86 -27.21
N VAL A 158 -15.62 19.68 -26.18
CA VAL A 158 -16.85 20.46 -26.01
C VAL A 158 -16.57 21.96 -25.88
N SER A 159 -15.57 22.37 -25.09
CA SER A 159 -15.17 23.77 -24.99
C SER A 159 -14.60 24.32 -26.28
N GLY A 160 -13.86 23.50 -27.04
CA GLY A 160 -13.42 23.83 -28.41
C GLY A 160 -14.59 24.11 -29.36
N PHE A 161 -15.62 23.27 -29.32
CA PHE A 161 -16.86 23.48 -30.08
C PHE A 161 -17.64 24.71 -29.62
N GLY A 162 -17.73 24.96 -28.30
CA GLY A 162 -18.36 26.16 -27.75
C GLY A 162 -17.67 27.46 -28.18
N GLN A 163 -16.34 27.49 -28.19
CA GLN A 163 -15.56 28.65 -28.67
C GLN A 163 -15.74 28.90 -30.17
N VAL A 164 -15.89 27.84 -30.97
CA VAL A 164 -16.21 27.92 -32.40
C VAL A 164 -17.62 28.47 -32.60
N ALA A 165 -18.61 27.95 -31.87
CA ALA A 165 -20.00 28.40 -31.95
C ALA A 165 -20.15 29.87 -31.53
N ASP A 166 -19.51 30.29 -30.43
CA ASP A 166 -19.50 31.68 -29.97
C ASP A 166 -18.86 32.63 -30.98
N LYS A 167 -17.74 32.22 -31.62
CA LYS A 167 -17.11 33.01 -32.68
C LYS A 167 -18.01 33.12 -33.92
N TRP A 168 -18.68 32.04 -34.30
CA TRP A 168 -19.63 32.05 -35.42
C TRP A 168 -20.85 32.93 -35.12
N TYR A 169 -21.43 32.84 -33.92
CA TYR A 169 -22.55 33.69 -33.48
C TYR A 169 -22.18 35.17 -33.41
N LYS A 170 -20.97 35.49 -32.92
CA LYS A 170 -20.45 36.88 -32.93
C LYS A 170 -20.14 37.41 -34.33
N MET A 171 -19.97 36.53 -35.32
CA MET A 171 -19.78 36.90 -36.74
C MET A 171 -21.08 36.79 -37.58
N GLY A 172 -22.17 36.23 -37.03
CA GLY A 172 -23.51 36.20 -37.61
C GLY A 172 -24.23 37.57 -37.57
N PRO A 173 -25.29 37.78 -38.35
CA PRO A 173 -25.54 38.95 -39.19
C PRO A 173 -25.88 40.24 -38.41
N SER A 174 -24.88 40.85 -37.77
CA SER A 174 -24.96 42.23 -37.28
C SER A 174 -24.30 43.24 -38.24
N SER A 175 -23.74 42.79 -39.36
CA SER A 175 -23.05 43.65 -40.34
C SER A 175 -23.71 43.71 -41.73
N ILE A 176 -24.83 43.03 -41.97
CA ILE A 176 -25.59 43.09 -43.25
C ILE A 176 -26.82 44.04 -43.15
N GLY A 177 -27.09 44.62 -41.98
CA GLY A 177 -28.27 45.46 -41.74
C GLY A 177 -28.04 46.98 -41.65
N LYS A 178 -26.90 47.51 -42.11
CA LYS A 178 -26.63 48.97 -42.13
C LYS A 178 -26.16 49.49 -43.49
N LEU A 179 -26.80 49.03 -44.56
CA LEU A 179 -26.67 49.60 -45.91
C LEU A 179 -28.05 49.76 -46.54
N THR A 180 -28.89 50.56 -45.90
CA THR A 180 -30.01 51.30 -46.52
C THR A 180 -30.15 52.62 -45.78
#